data_AF-A0A9D8Q4L5-F1
#
_entry.id   AF-A0A9D8Q4L5-F1
#
_cell.length_a   1.000
_cell.length_b   1.000
_cell.length_c   1.000
_cell.angle_alpha   90.00
_cell.angle_beta   90.00
_cell.angle_gamma   90.00
#
_symmetry.space_group_name_H-M   'P 1'
#
loop_
_entity.id
_entity.type
_entity.pdbx_description
1 polymer ?
#
loop_
_entity_poly.entity_id
_entity_poly.type
_entity_poly.pdbx_seq_one_letter_code
_entity_poly.pdbx_strand_id
1 'polypeptide(L)'
;MRAATWNCSAPSRGRRSGRAEEERRGWPALCRPSASCFPVVLRCVLSIARRRSRNKEAPLPDEALFATIREKLFTAVIGDVMDAAGLTRQFLPPEIRALTPDAMVVGRAMTVLEADTELGTDEGFGLMFRALDDLKPGEVYICSGASPTYALWGGLMSARAMKLGATGAVLDGYHRDTREILSLGFPVFSSGAYAQDQRLRGKVLDFRCPLPPRHLTSSRRRSTR
;
A
#
# COMPACT_ATOMS: atom_id res chain seq x y z
N MET A 1 18.30 -52.78 -11.05
CA MET A 1 18.51 -51.49 -11.77
C MET A 1 18.85 -50.43 -10.73
N ARG A 2 20.08 -50.44 -10.22
CA ARG A 2 21.19 -49.50 -10.49
C ARG A 2 20.81 -48.01 -10.27
N ALA A 3 21.33 -47.51 -9.15
CA ALA A 3 21.55 -46.11 -8.81
C ALA A 3 22.50 -45.41 -9.81
N ALA A 4 22.50 -44.07 -9.81
CA ALA A 4 23.72 -43.27 -9.91
C ALA A 4 23.45 -41.78 -9.64
N THR A 5 24.15 -41.26 -8.62
CA THR A 5 24.59 -39.88 -8.44
C THR A 5 25.29 -39.30 -9.66
N TRP A 6 25.22 -37.99 -9.88
CA TRP A 6 26.30 -37.23 -10.50
C TRP A 6 26.53 -35.88 -9.83
N ASN A 7 27.79 -35.68 -9.45
CA ASN A 7 28.45 -34.49 -8.95
C ASN A 7 29.30 -33.89 -10.09
N CYS A 8 29.91 -32.72 -9.83
CA CYS A 8 30.98 -32.08 -10.60
C CYS A 8 30.49 -31.28 -11.84
N SER A 9 31.00 -30.09 -12.18
CA SER A 9 32.19 -29.36 -11.74
C SER A 9 32.10 -27.93 -12.30
N ALA A 10 32.65 -26.95 -11.58
CA ALA A 10 32.93 -25.62 -12.12
C ALA A 10 34.13 -25.68 -13.08
N PRO A 11 34.14 -24.90 -14.19
CA PRO A 11 35.37 -24.51 -14.86
C PRO A 11 35.75 -23.06 -14.55
N SER A 12 36.95 -22.96 -13.98
CA SER A 12 38.00 -21.94 -14.11
C SER A 12 37.74 -20.66 -14.92
N ARG A 13 38.18 -19.55 -14.29
CA ARG A 13 38.52 -18.26 -14.89
C ARG A 13 39.32 -18.40 -16.19
N GLY A 14 38.83 -17.76 -17.25
CA GLY A 14 39.60 -17.39 -18.43
C GLY A 14 39.30 -15.94 -18.78
N ARG A 15 40.22 -15.01 -18.47
CA ARG A 15 40.26 -13.70 -19.13
C ARG A 15 40.76 -13.91 -20.55
N ARG A 16 40.01 -13.45 -21.55
CA ARG A 16 40.57 -12.91 -22.79
C ARG A 16 39.61 -11.91 -23.41
N SER A 17 40.21 -10.77 -23.72
CA SER A 17 39.72 -9.64 -24.50
C SER A 17 39.23 -10.06 -25.88
N GLY A 18 38.09 -9.51 -26.30
CA GLY A 18 37.61 -9.57 -27.67
C GLY A 18 36.41 -8.65 -27.84
N ARG A 19 36.60 -7.54 -28.56
CA ARG A 19 35.50 -6.78 -29.17
C ARG A 19 34.82 -7.68 -30.21
N ALA A 20 33.50 -7.79 -30.13
CA ALA A 20 32.56 -8.16 -31.19
C ALA A 20 31.22 -7.56 -30.72
N GLU A 21 30.77 -6.40 -31.19
CA GLU A 21 30.25 -6.14 -32.54
C GLU A 21 29.34 -7.27 -33.04
N GLU A 22 28.05 -6.98 -32.90
CA GLU A 22 26.96 -7.48 -33.74
C GLU A 22 26.55 -8.97 -33.63
N GLU A 23 25.54 -9.23 -32.80
CA GLU A 23 24.55 -10.25 -33.13
C GLU A 23 23.13 -9.80 -32.76
N ARG A 24 22.55 -9.00 -33.65
CA ARG A 24 21.11 -8.76 -33.74
C ARG A 24 20.46 -10.02 -34.34
N ARG A 25 19.98 -10.94 -33.50
CA ARG A 25 19.06 -12.01 -33.94
C ARG A 25 17.74 -11.94 -33.17
N GLY A 26 16.76 -11.35 -33.85
CA GLY A 26 15.33 -11.64 -33.81
C GLY A 26 14.66 -11.97 -32.47
N TRP A 27 14.16 -10.95 -31.78
CA TRP A 27 12.98 -11.13 -30.94
C TRP A 27 11.71 -11.06 -31.81
N PRO A 28 10.75 -11.98 -31.65
CA PRO A 28 9.49 -11.95 -32.39
C PRO A 28 8.72 -10.65 -32.11
N ALA A 29 8.24 -10.04 -33.18
CA ALA A 29 7.64 -8.71 -33.24
C ALA A 29 6.16 -8.67 -32.75
N LEU A 30 5.88 -9.16 -31.54
CA LEU A 30 4.61 -8.90 -30.87
C LEU A 30 4.88 -8.26 -29.51
N CYS A 31 4.24 -7.11 -29.25
CA CYS A 31 4.42 -6.21 -28.11
C CYS A 31 5.58 -5.21 -28.21
N ARG A 32 5.64 -4.45 -29.31
CA ARG A 32 6.03 -3.04 -29.19
C ARG A 32 4.81 -2.29 -28.65
N PRO A 33 4.85 -1.66 -27.45
CA PRO A 33 3.79 -0.76 -27.04
C PRO A 33 3.67 0.34 -28.10
N SER A 34 2.49 0.51 -28.68
CA SER A 34 2.26 1.56 -29.66
C SER A 34 2.57 2.91 -29.03
N ALA A 35 3.32 3.74 -29.75
CA ALA A 35 3.73 5.09 -29.36
C ALA A 35 2.54 6.08 -29.19
N SER A 36 1.30 5.59 -29.15
CA SER A 36 0.07 6.38 -29.05
C SER A 36 -0.50 6.49 -27.62
N CYS A 37 -0.11 5.63 -26.67
CA CYS A 37 -0.57 5.74 -25.26
C CYS A 37 0.29 6.68 -24.40
N PHE A 38 1.60 6.68 -24.60
CA PHE A 38 2.56 7.50 -23.84
C PHE A 38 2.35 9.03 -23.97
N PRO A 39 2.00 9.60 -25.16
CA PRO A 39 1.85 11.04 -25.30
C PRO A 39 0.51 11.57 -24.78
N VAL A 40 -0.47 10.74 -24.42
CA VAL A 40 -1.77 11.24 -23.90
C VAL A 40 -1.71 11.49 -22.40
N VAL A 41 -1.15 10.56 -21.64
CA VAL A 41 -1.06 10.67 -20.17
C VAL A 41 -0.10 11.79 -19.79
N LEU A 42 1.09 11.80 -20.39
CA LEU A 42 2.07 12.86 -20.15
C LEU A 42 1.54 14.21 -20.60
N ARG A 43 0.79 14.30 -21.71
CA ARG A 43 0.19 15.55 -22.17
C ARG A 43 -1.02 15.98 -21.33
N CYS A 44 -1.75 15.06 -20.70
CA CYS A 44 -2.83 15.37 -19.77
C CYS A 44 -2.27 15.88 -18.43
N VAL A 45 -1.30 15.17 -17.86
CA VAL A 45 -0.61 15.59 -16.62
C VAL A 45 0.18 16.87 -16.85
N LEU A 46 0.91 17.00 -17.97
CA LEU A 46 1.57 18.25 -18.34
C LEU A 46 0.56 19.34 -18.72
N SER A 47 -0.64 19.03 -19.24
CA SER A 47 -1.69 20.04 -19.48
C SER A 47 -2.25 20.54 -18.15
N ILE A 48 -2.52 19.66 -17.19
CA ILE A 48 -2.95 20.01 -15.84
C ILE A 48 -1.85 20.80 -15.12
N ALA A 49 -0.59 20.36 -15.19
CA ALA A 49 0.56 21.04 -14.58
C ALA A 49 0.93 22.36 -15.28
N ARG A 50 0.85 22.44 -16.62
CA ARG A 50 1.10 23.68 -17.40
C ARG A 50 -0.08 24.66 -17.34
N ARG A 51 -1.31 24.21 -17.11
CA ARG A 51 -2.43 25.09 -16.73
C ARG A 51 -2.19 25.69 -15.35
N ARG A 52 -1.67 24.89 -14.41
CA ARG A 52 -1.29 25.33 -13.05
C ARG A 52 -0.15 26.35 -13.01
N SER A 53 0.78 26.32 -13.97
CA SER A 53 1.85 27.34 -14.05
C SER A 53 1.40 28.65 -14.70
N ARG A 54 0.23 28.68 -15.36
CA ARG A 54 -0.34 29.88 -16.02
C ARG A 54 -1.48 30.52 -15.24
N ASN A 55 -2.29 29.73 -14.54
CA ASN A 55 -3.31 30.23 -13.60
C ASN A 55 -2.86 29.90 -12.17
N LYS A 56 -2.68 30.94 -11.34
CA LYS A 56 -2.68 30.81 -9.87
C LYS A 56 -4.10 30.44 -9.39
N GLU A 57 -4.61 29.29 -9.80
CA GLU A 57 -5.87 28.77 -9.27
C GLU A 57 -5.61 28.13 -7.91
N ALA A 58 -6.46 28.49 -6.94
CA ALA A 58 -6.48 27.85 -5.64
C ALA A 58 -6.65 26.33 -5.82
N PRO A 59 -6.05 25.49 -4.96
CA PRO A 59 -6.24 24.05 -5.01
C PRO A 59 -7.75 23.73 -4.99
N LEU A 60 -8.17 22.78 -5.83
CA LEU A 60 -9.54 22.25 -5.79
C LEU A 60 -9.87 21.76 -4.37
N PRO A 61 -11.12 21.89 -3.91
CA PRO A 61 -11.54 21.27 -2.67
C PRO A 61 -11.37 19.75 -2.77
N ASP A 62 -11.09 19.12 -1.63
CA ASP A 62 -10.77 17.70 -1.52
C ASP A 62 -11.82 16.80 -2.19
N GLU A 63 -13.10 17.12 -2.04
CA GLU A 63 -14.20 16.38 -2.66
C GLU A 63 -14.08 16.33 -4.19
N ALA A 64 -13.89 17.49 -4.83
CA ALA A 64 -13.74 17.58 -6.28
C ALA A 64 -12.45 16.90 -6.77
N LEU A 65 -11.39 16.98 -5.97
CA LEU A 65 -10.14 16.28 -6.24
C LEU A 65 -10.34 14.75 -6.19
N PHE A 66 -10.99 14.24 -5.14
CA PHE A 66 -11.23 12.81 -4.97
C PHE A 66 -12.17 12.25 -6.05
N ALA A 67 -13.21 13.00 -6.45
CA ALA A 67 -14.06 12.64 -7.57
C ALA A 67 -13.26 12.49 -8.88
N THR A 68 -12.41 13.49 -9.17
CA THR A 68 -11.53 13.45 -10.36
C THR A 68 -10.60 12.25 -10.35
N ILE A 69 -9.99 11.93 -9.19
CA ILE A 69 -9.12 10.76 -9.06
C ILE A 69 -9.90 9.47 -9.35
N ARG A 70 -11.10 9.31 -8.77
CA ARG A 70 -11.95 8.12 -8.97
C ARG A 70 -12.38 7.92 -10.42
N GLU A 71 -12.72 9.00 -11.12
CA GLU A 71 -13.24 8.91 -12.48
C GLU A 71 -12.16 8.77 -13.56
N LYS A 72 -10.98 9.37 -13.35
CA LYS A 72 -10.03 9.63 -14.44
C LYS A 72 -8.64 9.05 -14.24
N LEU A 73 -8.29 8.62 -13.03
CA LEU A 73 -6.93 8.20 -12.71
C LEU A 73 -6.86 6.75 -12.24
N PHE A 74 -5.73 6.12 -12.56
CA PHE A 74 -5.35 4.80 -12.07
C PHE A 74 -4.08 4.92 -11.23
N THR A 75 -3.92 4.08 -10.23
CA THR A 75 -2.77 4.12 -9.30
C THR A 75 -1.42 4.07 -10.03
N ALA A 76 -1.31 3.29 -11.11
CA ALA A 76 -0.09 3.19 -11.92
C ALA A 76 0.32 4.54 -12.53
N VAL A 77 -0.64 5.29 -13.08
CA VAL A 77 -0.38 6.62 -13.69
C VAL A 77 0.10 7.61 -12.63
N ILE A 78 -0.45 7.57 -11.42
CA ILE A 78 0.00 8.42 -10.32
C ILE A 78 1.45 8.04 -9.95
N GLY A 79 1.75 6.73 -9.90
CA GLY A 79 3.10 6.18 -9.74
C GLY A 79 4.11 6.76 -10.72
N ASP A 80 3.85 6.61 -12.03
CA ASP A 80 4.76 7.05 -13.10
C ASP A 80 5.06 8.56 -13.01
N VAL A 81 4.05 9.37 -12.64
CA VAL A 81 4.21 10.82 -12.46
C VAL A 81 5.05 11.14 -11.23
N MET A 82 4.86 10.40 -10.13
CA MET A 82 5.67 10.56 -8.93
C MET A 82 7.13 10.17 -9.17
N ASP A 83 7.38 9.08 -9.90
CA ASP A 83 8.72 8.65 -10.29
C ASP A 83 9.42 9.71 -11.16
N ALA A 84 8.70 10.28 -12.14
CA ALA A 84 9.21 11.37 -12.97
C ALA A 84 9.50 12.66 -12.15
N ALA A 85 8.82 12.85 -11.02
CA ALA A 85 9.08 13.93 -10.07
C ALA A 85 10.20 13.62 -9.05
N GLY A 86 10.86 12.46 -9.16
CA GLY A 86 11.93 12.03 -8.25
C GLY A 86 11.43 11.36 -6.95
N LEU A 87 10.14 11.09 -6.85
CA LEU A 87 9.50 10.46 -5.68
C LEU A 87 9.34 8.95 -5.90
N THR A 88 10.42 8.20 -5.71
CA THR A 88 10.51 6.78 -6.14
C THR A 88 10.03 5.74 -5.11
N ARG A 89 9.48 6.17 -3.96
CA ARG A 89 9.11 5.29 -2.83
C ARG A 89 7.69 5.53 -2.32
N GLN A 90 6.74 5.63 -3.25
CA GLN A 90 5.35 6.00 -2.95
C GLN A 90 4.36 4.84 -3.01
N PHE A 91 4.78 3.68 -3.52
CA PHE A 91 3.96 2.47 -3.51
C PHE A 91 4.05 1.75 -2.16
N LEU A 92 2.91 1.22 -1.73
CA LEU A 92 2.84 0.29 -0.60
C LEU A 92 3.43 -1.07 -0.98
N PRO A 93 3.83 -1.88 0.02
CA PRO A 93 4.30 -3.24 -0.22
C PRO A 93 3.28 -4.08 -1.02
N PRO A 94 3.74 -4.94 -1.95
CA PRO A 94 2.86 -5.70 -2.85
C PRO A 94 2.03 -6.77 -2.14
N GLU A 95 2.29 -7.05 -0.87
CA GLU A 95 1.48 -7.94 -0.03
C GLU A 95 0.14 -7.27 0.34
N ILE A 96 0.08 -5.94 0.38
CA ILE A 96 -1.15 -5.20 0.67
C ILE A 96 -2.04 -5.24 -0.57
N ARG A 97 -3.14 -5.99 -0.49
CA ARG A 97 -4.09 -6.21 -1.57
C ARG A 97 -5.50 -5.80 -1.16
N ALA A 98 -6.26 -5.37 -2.15
CA ALA A 98 -7.69 -5.10 -2.00
C ALA A 98 -8.42 -6.40 -1.63
N LEU A 99 -9.36 -6.31 -0.69
CA LEU A 99 -10.21 -7.44 -0.31
C LEU A 99 -11.15 -7.84 -1.45
N THR A 100 -11.64 -6.88 -2.22
CA THR A 100 -12.43 -7.11 -3.45
C THR A 100 -11.65 -6.60 -4.66
N PRO A 101 -11.68 -7.31 -5.80
CA PRO A 101 -10.89 -6.93 -6.99
C PRO A 101 -11.16 -5.52 -7.51
N ASP A 102 -12.41 -5.06 -7.42
CA ASP A 102 -12.86 -3.75 -7.93
C ASP A 102 -12.81 -2.63 -6.88
N ALA A 103 -12.31 -2.91 -5.66
CA ALA A 103 -12.24 -1.88 -4.63
C ALA A 103 -11.25 -0.78 -4.99
N MET A 104 -11.70 0.46 -4.78
CA MET A 104 -10.90 1.67 -4.91
C MET A 104 -11.05 2.51 -3.65
N VAL A 105 -9.92 3.07 -3.18
CA VAL A 105 -9.87 3.98 -2.04
C VAL A 105 -9.19 5.26 -2.44
N VAL A 106 -9.80 6.38 -2.09
CA VAL A 106 -9.26 7.73 -2.26
C VAL A 106 -9.76 8.58 -1.12
N GLY A 107 -8.84 9.25 -0.41
CA GLY A 107 -9.16 10.16 0.66
C GLY A 107 -7.92 10.67 1.38
N ARG A 108 -8.11 11.49 2.42
CA ARG A 108 -7.01 11.93 3.29
C ARG A 108 -6.60 10.81 4.24
N ALA A 109 -5.30 10.63 4.45
CA ALA A 109 -4.79 9.62 5.37
C ALA A 109 -5.10 10.01 6.83
N MET A 110 -5.83 9.15 7.54
CA MET A 110 -5.90 9.13 8.99
C MET A 110 -5.03 7.96 9.46
N THR A 111 -3.82 8.29 9.90
CA THR A 111 -2.79 7.30 10.25
C THR A 111 -2.93 6.82 11.68
N VAL A 112 -2.70 5.54 11.91
CA VAL A 112 -2.69 4.90 13.23
C VAL A 112 -1.44 4.05 13.37
N LEU A 113 -0.68 4.31 14.42
CA LEU A 113 0.52 3.57 14.78
C LEU A 113 0.16 2.51 15.81
N GLU A 114 0.36 1.25 15.46
CA GLU A 114 0.22 0.11 16.35
C GLU A 114 1.58 -0.47 16.75
N ALA A 115 1.57 -1.24 17.84
CA ALA A 115 2.69 -2.05 18.27
C ALA A 115 2.22 -3.29 19.02
N ASP A 116 3.08 -4.30 19.06
CA ASP A 116 2.85 -5.48 19.87
C ASP A 116 2.86 -5.12 21.37
N THR A 117 2.03 -5.81 22.13
CA THR A 117 2.03 -5.76 23.59
C THR A 117 2.41 -7.12 24.16
N GLU A 118 2.91 -7.12 25.40
CA GLU A 118 3.17 -8.36 26.12
C GLU A 118 1.84 -9.07 26.41
N LEU A 119 1.80 -10.38 26.17
CA LEU A 119 0.61 -11.19 26.41
C LEU A 119 0.17 -11.05 27.87
N GLY A 120 -1.07 -10.60 28.08
CA GLY A 120 -1.67 -10.46 29.41
C GLY A 120 -1.77 -9.03 29.93
N THR A 121 -1.20 -8.03 29.23
CA THR A 121 -1.48 -6.62 29.51
C THR A 121 -2.77 -6.19 28.79
N ASP A 122 -3.94 -6.30 29.45
CA ASP A 122 -5.20 -5.74 28.91
C ASP A 122 -5.25 -4.24 29.20
N GLU A 123 -4.53 -3.44 28.41
CA GLU A 123 -4.67 -1.97 28.42
C GLU A 123 -5.98 -1.52 27.73
N GLY A 124 -6.79 -2.47 27.23
CA GLY A 124 -8.05 -2.24 26.55
C GLY A 124 -7.91 -1.60 25.17
N PHE A 125 -9.04 -1.47 24.47
CA PHE A 125 -9.13 -0.85 23.15
C PHE A 125 -9.18 0.69 23.19
N GLY A 126 -8.78 1.33 24.30
CA GLY A 126 -9.10 2.73 24.58
C GLY A 126 -8.63 3.71 23.51
N LEU A 127 -7.34 3.70 23.19
CA LEU A 127 -6.76 4.56 22.14
C LEU A 127 -7.24 4.18 20.74
N MET A 128 -7.50 2.90 20.51
CA MET A 128 -7.99 2.40 19.23
C MET A 128 -9.39 2.93 18.89
N PHE A 129 -10.32 2.88 19.85
CA PHE A 129 -11.66 3.44 19.62
C PHE A 129 -11.63 4.97 19.51
N ARG A 130 -10.75 5.66 20.24
CA ARG A 130 -10.55 7.10 20.05
C ARG A 130 -10.04 7.44 18.65
N ALA A 131 -9.05 6.70 18.15
CA ALA A 131 -8.55 6.86 16.79
C ALA A 131 -9.65 6.60 15.75
N LEU A 132 -10.44 5.54 15.93
CA LEU A 132 -11.55 5.19 15.05
C LEU A 132 -12.65 6.27 15.07
N ASP A 133 -13.01 6.77 16.25
CA ASP A 133 -14.04 7.81 16.42
C ASP A 133 -13.63 9.18 15.89
N ASP A 134 -12.32 9.42 15.75
CA ASP A 134 -11.76 10.66 15.22
C ASP A 134 -11.71 10.68 13.67
N LEU A 135 -12.10 9.59 13.00
CA LEU A 135 -12.26 9.56 11.54
C LEU A 135 -13.22 10.64 11.06
N LYS A 136 -12.80 11.38 10.02
CA LYS A 136 -13.61 12.41 9.36
C LYS A 136 -14.14 11.93 8.01
N PRO A 137 -15.25 12.52 7.52
CA PRO A 137 -15.75 12.25 6.18
C PRO A 137 -14.67 12.44 5.12
N GLY A 138 -14.52 11.47 4.21
CA GLY A 138 -13.50 11.51 3.17
C GLY A 138 -12.10 11.05 3.60
N GLU A 139 -11.90 10.64 4.86
CA GLU A 139 -10.62 10.05 5.30
C GLU A 139 -10.52 8.55 4.96
N VAL A 140 -9.28 8.06 4.94
CA VAL A 140 -8.89 6.66 4.79
C VAL A 140 -8.14 6.27 6.04
N TYR A 141 -8.59 5.22 6.72
CA TYR A 141 -7.88 4.69 7.88
C TYR A 141 -6.61 3.96 7.43
N ILE A 142 -5.43 4.34 7.90
CA ILE A 142 -4.16 3.68 7.54
C ILE A 142 -3.47 3.21 8.82
N CYS A 143 -3.25 1.90 8.96
CA CYS A 143 -2.58 1.33 10.13
C CYS A 143 -1.29 0.59 9.77
N SER A 144 -0.24 0.79 10.58
CA SER A 144 1.04 0.07 10.50
C SER A 144 1.74 0.03 11.87
N GLY A 145 2.76 -0.83 12.00
CA GLY A 145 3.63 -0.93 13.17
C GLY A 145 3.48 -2.22 13.98
N ALA A 146 2.37 -2.93 13.79
CA ALA A 146 2.11 -4.23 14.39
C ALA A 146 2.91 -5.37 13.72
N SER A 147 3.19 -6.43 14.48
CA SER A 147 3.68 -7.68 13.90
C SER A 147 2.57 -8.39 13.09
N PRO A 148 2.92 -9.21 12.08
CA PRO A 148 1.96 -9.98 11.30
C PRO A 148 1.45 -11.21 12.09
N THR A 149 1.10 -11.05 13.36
CA THR A 149 0.68 -12.14 14.27
C THR A 149 -0.76 -12.00 14.77
N TYR A 150 -1.49 -10.97 14.32
CA TYR A 150 -2.92 -10.76 14.59
C TYR A 150 -3.56 -9.86 13.53
N ALA A 151 -4.89 -9.75 13.54
CA ALA A 151 -5.65 -8.87 12.67
C ALA A 151 -5.90 -7.49 13.30
N LEU A 152 -5.66 -6.44 12.53
CA LEU A 152 -5.74 -5.03 12.95
C LEU A 152 -7.14 -4.42 12.71
N TRP A 153 -7.96 -5.09 11.90
CA TRP A 153 -9.24 -4.57 11.44
C TRP A 153 -10.29 -5.67 11.35
N GLY A 154 -11.56 -5.32 11.58
CA GLY A 154 -12.68 -6.25 11.54
C GLY A 154 -14.00 -5.57 11.18
N GLY A 155 -15.08 -6.33 11.24
CA GLY A 155 -16.41 -5.90 10.79
C GLY A 155 -16.96 -4.71 11.59
N LEU A 156 -16.82 -4.75 12.91
CA LEU A 156 -17.23 -3.65 13.81
C LEU A 156 -16.54 -2.32 13.45
N MET A 157 -15.25 -2.37 13.10
CA MET A 157 -14.48 -1.19 12.73
C MET A 157 -14.94 -0.64 11.37
N SER A 158 -15.19 -1.52 10.39
CA SER A 158 -15.79 -1.14 9.11
C SER A 158 -17.14 -0.45 9.28
N ALA A 159 -18.05 -1.03 10.08
CA ALA A 159 -19.37 -0.45 10.32
C ALA A 159 -19.28 0.95 10.94
N ARG A 160 -18.37 1.14 11.91
CA ARG A 160 -18.15 2.46 12.52
C ARG A 160 -17.55 3.46 11.54
N ALA A 161 -16.53 3.06 10.78
CA ALA A 161 -15.86 3.90 9.80
C ALA A 161 -16.84 4.38 8.71
N MET A 162 -17.72 3.50 8.22
CA MET A 162 -18.80 3.87 7.30
C MET A 162 -19.74 4.90 7.89
N LYS A 163 -20.14 4.74 9.15
CA LYS A 163 -21.01 5.70 9.84
C LYS A 163 -20.38 7.09 9.98
N LEU A 164 -19.05 7.17 10.01
CA LEU A 164 -18.29 8.42 10.08
C LEU A 164 -17.94 9.01 8.70
N GLY A 165 -18.33 8.34 7.61
CA GLY A 165 -18.07 8.80 6.24
C GLY A 165 -16.64 8.53 5.75
N ALA A 166 -15.92 7.59 6.37
CA ALA A 166 -14.63 7.15 5.87
C ALA A 166 -14.79 6.41 4.54
N THR A 167 -13.78 6.52 3.69
CA THR A 167 -13.80 5.99 2.31
C THR A 167 -13.21 4.58 2.19
N GLY A 168 -12.48 4.13 3.21
CA GLY A 168 -11.94 2.78 3.30
C GLY A 168 -10.83 2.65 4.34
N ALA A 169 -10.21 1.48 4.39
CA ALA A 169 -9.09 1.18 5.28
C ALA A 169 -7.91 0.52 4.53
N VAL A 170 -6.69 0.82 4.95
CA VAL A 170 -5.43 0.26 4.43
C VAL A 170 -4.59 -0.21 5.62
N LEU A 171 -4.19 -1.47 5.61
CA LEU A 171 -3.54 -2.13 6.74
C LEU A 171 -2.21 -2.74 6.29
N ASP A 172 -1.13 -2.35 6.95
CA ASP A 172 0.13 -3.10 6.95
C ASP A 172 0.01 -4.26 7.95
N GLY A 173 -0.89 -5.19 7.64
CA GLY A 173 -1.27 -6.30 8.52
C GLY A 173 -2.48 -7.04 7.97
N TYR A 174 -3.12 -7.84 8.82
CA TYR A 174 -4.28 -8.66 8.43
C TYR A 174 -5.60 -8.01 8.85
N HIS A 175 -6.68 -8.41 8.18
CA HIS A 175 -8.05 -8.15 8.64
C HIS A 175 -8.72 -9.46 9.09
N ARG A 176 -9.82 -9.34 9.83
CA ARG A 176 -10.73 -10.43 10.17
C ARG A 176 -12.16 -10.11 9.77
N ASP A 177 -13.10 -11.00 10.10
CA ASP A 177 -14.53 -10.84 9.84
C ASP A 177 -14.86 -10.57 8.37
N THR A 178 -14.12 -11.22 7.46
CA THR A 178 -14.16 -10.98 6.01
C THR A 178 -15.59 -10.98 5.45
N ARG A 179 -16.43 -11.92 5.89
CA ARG A 179 -17.84 -12.01 5.45
C ARG A 179 -18.64 -10.77 5.81
N GLU A 180 -18.42 -10.22 7.01
CA GLU A 180 -19.10 -9.02 7.49
C GLU A 180 -18.61 -7.79 6.69
N ILE A 181 -17.29 -7.64 6.51
CA ILE A 181 -16.71 -6.54 5.73
C ILE A 181 -17.24 -6.56 4.28
N LEU A 182 -17.31 -7.74 3.66
CA LEU A 182 -17.87 -7.92 2.32
C LEU A 182 -19.36 -7.55 2.28
N SER A 183 -20.15 -7.94 3.28
CA SER A 183 -21.57 -7.60 3.35
C SER A 183 -21.83 -6.10 3.50
N LEU A 184 -20.90 -5.38 4.12
CA LEU A 184 -20.93 -3.93 4.26
C LEU A 184 -20.52 -3.18 2.99
N GLY A 185 -19.82 -3.86 2.05
CA GLY A 185 -19.27 -3.23 0.85
C GLY A 185 -18.15 -2.20 1.16
N PHE A 186 -17.52 -2.28 2.33
CA PHE A 186 -16.49 -1.32 2.74
C PHE A 186 -15.13 -1.69 2.13
N PRO A 187 -14.46 -0.79 1.39
CA PRO A 187 -13.15 -1.07 0.81
C PRO A 187 -12.07 -1.25 1.88
N VAL A 188 -11.42 -2.43 1.89
CA VAL A 188 -10.31 -2.74 2.79
C VAL A 188 -9.13 -3.28 2.00
N PHE A 189 -7.93 -2.76 2.28
CA PHE A 189 -6.66 -3.22 1.73
C PHE A 189 -5.82 -3.79 2.87
N SER A 190 -5.30 -5.00 2.72
CA SER A 190 -4.57 -5.71 3.78
C SER A 190 -3.66 -6.80 3.20
N SER A 191 -2.85 -7.44 4.05
CA SER A 191 -2.05 -8.63 3.70
C SER A 191 -2.88 -9.92 3.55
N GLY A 192 -4.18 -9.88 3.88
CA GLY A 192 -5.09 -11.02 3.80
C GLY A 192 -5.98 -11.17 5.04
N ALA A 193 -6.73 -12.26 5.07
CA ALA A 193 -7.59 -12.61 6.20
C ALA A 193 -6.83 -13.41 7.26
N TYR A 194 -7.00 -13.05 8.53
CA TYR A 194 -6.46 -13.81 9.66
C TYR A 194 -7.39 -13.69 10.87
N ALA A 195 -7.72 -14.81 11.51
CA ALA A 195 -8.75 -14.84 12.56
C ALA A 195 -8.29 -14.34 13.93
N GLN A 196 -6.96 -14.24 14.16
CA GLN A 196 -6.41 -13.96 15.48
C GLN A 196 -6.70 -12.52 15.92
N ASP A 197 -7.33 -12.38 17.09
CA ASP A 197 -7.69 -11.08 17.67
C ASP A 197 -6.50 -10.31 18.26
N GLN A 198 -6.58 -8.98 18.13
CA GLN A 198 -5.57 -8.02 18.58
C GLN A 198 -5.60 -7.73 20.09
N ARG A 199 -6.70 -7.92 20.83
CA ARG A 199 -6.90 -7.41 22.20
C ARG A 199 -5.76 -7.71 23.16
N LEU A 200 -5.20 -8.92 23.08
CA LEU A 200 -4.16 -9.40 23.99
C LEU A 200 -2.74 -9.23 23.44
N ARG A 201 -2.60 -8.76 22.19
CA ARG A 201 -1.34 -8.83 21.40
C ARG A 201 -0.93 -7.50 20.82
N GLY A 202 -1.87 -6.59 20.60
CA GLY A 202 -1.64 -5.32 19.95
C GLY A 202 -2.20 -4.17 20.76
N LYS A 203 -1.57 -3.02 20.61
CA LYS A 203 -2.07 -1.75 21.10
C LYS A 203 -1.79 -0.62 20.13
N VAL A 204 -2.70 0.34 20.11
CA VAL A 204 -2.49 1.61 19.40
C VAL A 204 -1.60 2.50 20.27
N LEU A 205 -0.45 2.91 19.73
CA LEU A 205 0.47 3.83 20.38
C LEU A 205 0.05 5.29 20.16
N ASP A 206 -0.34 5.63 18.94
CA ASP A 206 -0.70 7.01 18.56
C ASP A 206 -1.51 7.03 17.25
N PHE A 207 -2.18 8.14 16.96
CA PHE A 207 -2.91 8.37 15.71
C PHE A 207 -2.71 9.80 15.19
N ARG A 208 -2.91 10.01 13.88
CA ARG A 208 -2.52 11.23 13.14
C ARG A 208 -1.02 11.54 13.22
N CYS A 209 -0.20 10.52 13.40
CA CYS A 209 1.25 10.62 13.46
C CYS A 209 1.90 10.08 12.17
N PRO A 210 3.15 10.48 11.84
CA PRO A 210 3.91 9.86 10.76
C PRO A 210 4.13 8.37 11.03
N LEU A 211 3.81 7.51 10.05
CA LEU A 211 4.06 6.08 10.17
C LEU A 211 5.51 5.74 9.79
N PRO A 212 6.18 4.86 10.54
CA PRO A 212 7.52 4.43 10.22
C PRO A 212 7.52 3.56 8.94
N PRO A 213 8.62 3.57 8.16
CA PRO A 213 8.83 2.60 7.11
C PRO A 213 8.81 1.15 7.66
N ARG A 214 8.13 0.24 6.95
CA ARG A 214 7.99 -1.20 7.30
C ARG A 214 9.29 -1.94 7.61
N HIS A 215 10.44 -1.48 7.11
CA HIS A 215 11.74 -2.10 7.37
C HIS A 215 12.38 -1.69 8.72
N LEU A 216 11.82 -0.70 9.41
CA LEU A 216 12.31 -0.23 10.72
C LEU A 216 11.49 -0.77 11.90
N THR A 217 10.33 -1.38 11.65
CA THR A 217 9.43 -1.89 12.71
C THR A 217 9.80 -3.30 13.18
N SER A 218 10.56 -4.08 12.40
CA SER A 218 10.99 -5.42 12.80
C SER A 218 12.28 -5.47 13.65
N SER A 219 13.02 -4.37 13.78
CA SER A 219 14.24 -4.33 14.58
C SER A 219 14.02 -3.61 15.91
N ARG A 220 13.72 -4.39 16.96
CA ARG A 220 14.04 -4.09 18.37
C ARG A 220 13.94 -2.60 18.77
N ARG A 221 12.76 -2.13 19.17
CA ARG A 221 12.73 -1.25 20.35
C ARG A 221 12.89 -2.13 21.58
N ARG A 222 14.14 -2.57 21.83
CA ARG A 222 14.51 -2.98 23.19
C ARG A 222 14.33 -1.74 24.06
N SER A 223 13.39 -1.84 24.99
CA SER A 223 13.24 -0.96 26.15
C SER A 223 14.59 -0.36 26.55
N THR A 224 14.73 0.95 26.38
CA THR A 224 15.67 1.74 27.16
C THR A 224 14.91 2.27 28.36
N ARG A 225 15.13 1.56 29.47
CA ARG A 225 15.08 1.96 30.89
C ARG A 225 14.14 3.09 31.29
#